data_AF-A0A8T1YU94-F1
#
_entry.id   AF-A0A8T1YU94-F1
#
_cell.length_a   1.000
_cell.length_b   1.000
_cell.length_c   1.000
_cell.angle_alpha   90.00
_cell.angle_beta   90.00
_cell.angle_gamma   90.00
#
_symmetry.space_group_name_H-M   'P 1'
#
loop_
_entity.id
_entity.type
_entity.pdbx_description
1 polymer ?
#
loop_
_entity_poly.entity_id
_entity_poly.type
_entity_poly.pdbx_seq_one_letter_code
_entity_poly.pdbx_strand_id
1 'polypeptide(L)'
;MLLSVFIVGLVPYYSLNPDTPVSSAFGDSGMQWAAYILTTGAITALCASLLGSLLAQPRSFMAMARDGLLPAFFAEISPRTQVPVKSTIAIGVIAAALAFSWMLHSCPRWLV
;
A
#
# COMPACT_ATOMS: atom_id res chain seq x y z
N MET A 1 8.09 -7.18 -13.63
CA MET A 1 8.52 -7.70 -14.95
C MET A 1 8.81 -9.18 -14.89
N LEU A 2 9.79 -9.63 -14.10
CA LEU A 2 10.16 -11.06 -14.02
C LEU A 2 9.02 -11.97 -13.54
N LEU A 3 8.31 -11.56 -12.47
CA LEU A 3 7.14 -12.28 -11.96
C LEU A 3 6.01 -12.38 -12.99
N SER A 4 5.75 -11.30 -13.74
CA SER A 4 4.68 -11.25 -14.74
C SER A 4 4.92 -12.26 -15.86
N VAL A 5 6.16 -12.35 -16.35
CA VAL A 5 6.55 -13.33 -17.39
C VAL A 5 6.41 -14.76 -16.86
N PHE A 6 6.85 -15.01 -15.62
CA PHE A 6 6.75 -16.33 -15.01
C PHE A 6 5.31 -16.83 -14.93
N ILE A 7 4.38 -15.99 -14.46
CA ILE A 7 2.98 -16.39 -14.30
C ILE A 7 2.28 -16.60 -15.64
N VAL A 8 2.52 -15.74 -16.63
CA VAL A 8 1.99 -15.92 -18.00
C VAL A 8 2.54 -17.20 -18.64
N GLY A 9 3.75 -17.63 -18.27
CA GLY A 9 4.31 -18.91 -18.69
C GLY A 9 3.71 -20.14 -17.99
N LEU A 10 3.12 -19.98 -16.79
CA LEU A 10 2.49 -21.07 -16.04
C LEU A 10 1.01 -21.29 -16.40
N VAL A 11 0.26 -20.21 -16.59
CA VAL A 11 -1.19 -20.26 -16.83
C VAL A 11 -1.57 -19.29 -17.95
N PRO A 12 -2.38 -19.70 -18.94
CA PRO A 12 -2.81 -18.81 -20.02
C PRO A 12 -3.62 -17.63 -19.48
N TYR A 13 -3.39 -16.44 -20.03
CA TYR A 13 -3.97 -15.16 -19.57
C TYR A 13 -5.51 -15.19 -19.41
N TYR A 14 -6.20 -15.99 -20.23
CA TYR A 14 -7.66 -16.10 -20.24
C TYR A 14 -8.27 -16.74 -18.99
N SER A 15 -7.51 -17.49 -18.20
CA SER A 15 -7.99 -18.19 -17.00
C SER A 15 -7.46 -17.60 -15.69
N LEU A 16 -6.79 -16.44 -15.72
CA LEU A 16 -6.33 -15.77 -14.50
C LEU A 16 -7.47 -15.00 -13.85
N ASN A 17 -7.71 -15.26 -12.57
CA ASN A 17 -8.57 -14.40 -11.76
C ASN A 17 -7.94 -13.01 -11.63
N PRO A 18 -8.67 -11.92 -11.94
CA PRO A 18 -8.12 -10.57 -11.90
C PRO A 18 -7.79 -10.10 -10.47
N ASP A 19 -8.52 -10.59 -9.46
CA ASP A 19 -8.36 -10.15 -8.08
C ASP A 19 -7.23 -10.88 -7.34
N THR A 20 -6.97 -12.15 -7.65
CA THR A 20 -5.93 -12.97 -7.01
C THR A 20 -5.10 -13.80 -8.01
N PRO A 21 -4.53 -13.20 -9.07
CA PRO A 21 -3.95 -13.94 -10.20
C PRO A 21 -2.79 -14.85 -9.78
N VAL A 22 -2.03 -14.43 -8.77
CA VAL A 22 -0.86 -15.14 -8.28
C VAL A 22 -1.28 -16.35 -7.44
N SER A 23 -2.17 -16.15 -6.47
CA SER A 23 -2.59 -17.23 -5.56
C SER A 23 -3.41 -18.31 -6.28
N SER A 24 -4.30 -17.92 -7.21
CA SER A 24 -5.10 -18.88 -7.98
C SER A 24 -4.22 -19.70 -8.94
N ALA A 25 -3.22 -19.09 -9.58
CA ALA A 25 -2.33 -19.79 -10.50
C ALA A 25 -1.54 -20.92 -9.82
N PHE A 26 -1.05 -20.72 -8.59
CA PHE A 26 -0.38 -21.78 -7.81
C PHE A 26 -1.36 -22.79 -7.21
N GLY A 27 -2.60 -22.35 -6.95
CA GLY A 27 -3.66 -23.21 -6.45
C GLY A 27 -4.09 -24.27 -7.46
N ASP A 28 -4.34 -23.84 -8.71
CA ASP A 28 -4.75 -24.71 -9.82
C ASP A 28 -3.62 -25.67 -10.25
N SER A 29 -2.36 -25.26 -10.03
CA SER A 29 -1.18 -26.09 -10.30
C SER A 29 -0.89 -27.14 -9.20
N GLY A 30 -1.75 -27.26 -8.18
CA GLY A 30 -1.61 -28.23 -7.09
C GLY A 30 -0.52 -27.90 -6.05
N MET A 31 0.11 -26.73 -6.14
CA MET A 31 1.27 -26.32 -5.34
C MET A 31 0.87 -25.35 -4.21
N GLN A 32 -0.08 -25.78 -3.37
CA GLN A 32 -0.69 -24.93 -2.31
C GLN A 32 0.35 -24.38 -1.31
N TRP A 33 1.41 -25.13 -1.03
CA TRP A 33 2.49 -24.70 -0.12
C TRP A 33 3.20 -23.43 -0.62
N ALA A 34 3.38 -23.29 -1.94
CA ALA A 34 4.03 -22.13 -2.53
C ALA A 34 3.15 -20.88 -2.41
N ALA A 35 1.83 -21.03 -2.53
CA ALA A 35 0.87 -19.94 -2.36
C ALA A 35 0.89 -19.37 -0.93
N TYR A 36 1.04 -20.22 0.10
CA TYR A 36 1.13 -19.76 1.49
C TYR A 36 2.42 -18.98 1.78
N ILE A 37 3.57 -19.46 1.30
CA ILE A 37 4.86 -18.78 1.46
C ILE A 37 4.83 -17.42 0.75
N LEU A 38 4.26 -17.38 -0.46
CA LEU A 38 4.21 -16.15 -1.24
C LEU A 38 3.25 -15.12 -0.61
N THR A 39 2.10 -15.55 -0.11
CA THR A 39 1.14 -14.66 0.55
C THR A 39 1.73 -14.06 1.83
N THR A 40 2.40 -14.87 2.66
CA THR A 40 3.06 -14.38 3.89
C THR A 40 4.23 -13.44 3.58
N GLY A 41 5.02 -13.75 2.54
CA GLY A 41 6.07 -12.86 2.02
C GLY A 41 5.51 -11.54 1.51
N ALA A 42 4.41 -11.57 0.75
CA ALA A 42 3.74 -10.39 0.23
C ALA A 42 3.21 -9.49 1.36
N ILE A 43 2.54 -10.05 2.37
CA ILE A 43 2.06 -9.28 3.54
C ILE A 43 3.22 -8.61 4.26
N THR A 44 4.32 -9.34 4.46
CA THR A 44 5.52 -8.81 5.13
C THR A 44 6.16 -7.68 4.31
N ALA A 45 6.28 -7.84 2.99
CA ALA A 45 6.84 -6.84 2.09
C ALA A 45 5.97 -5.59 2.00
N LEU A 46 4.64 -5.74 1.96
CA LEU A 46 3.69 -4.64 1.98
C LEU A 46 3.76 -3.88 3.31
N CYS A 47 3.84 -4.60 4.44
CA CYS A 47 4.00 -3.99 5.75
C CYS A 47 5.31 -3.18 5.85
N ALA A 48 6.43 -3.76 5.40
CA ALA A 48 7.72 -3.08 5.38
C ALA A 48 7.69 -1.82 4.49
N SER A 49 7.08 -1.92 3.30
CA SER A 49 6.95 -0.78 2.37
C SER A 49 6.04 0.33 2.93
N LEU A 50 4.97 -0.03 3.63
CA LEU A 50 4.07 0.90 4.30
C LEU A 50 4.80 1.64 5.44
N LEU A 51 5.53 0.91 6.29
CA LEU A 51 6.36 1.49 7.34
C LEU A 51 7.42 2.44 6.75
N GLY A 52 8.11 2.02 5.69
CA GLY A 52 9.10 2.86 5.00
C GLY A 52 8.48 4.16 4.46
N SER A 53 7.28 4.08 3.90
CA SER A 53 6.55 5.24 3.38
C SER A 53 6.10 6.19 4.49
N LEU A 54 5.61 5.65 5.62
CA LEU A 54 5.20 6.45 6.79
C LEU A 54 6.36 7.23 7.42
N LEU A 55 7.57 6.67 7.42
CA LEU A 55 8.77 7.37 7.89
C LEU A 55 9.25 8.46 6.92
N ALA A 56 9.04 8.26 5.61
CA ALA A 56 9.44 9.22 4.59
C ALA A 56 8.51 10.46 4.52
N GLN A 57 7.20 10.27 4.71
CA GLN A 57 6.18 11.33 4.63
C GLN A 57 6.46 12.58 5.50
N PRO A 58 6.74 12.48 6.82
CA PRO A 58 6.99 13.65 7.66
C PRO A 58 8.28 14.38 7.27
N ARG A 59 9.29 13.69 6.72
CA ARG A 59 10.54 14.32 6.28
C ARG A 59 10.33 15.22 5.07
N SER A 60 9.54 14.76 4.09
CA SER A 60 9.19 15.57 2.91
C SER A 60 8.30 16.76 3.28
N PHE A 61 7.34 16.57 4.18
CA PHE A 61 6.47 17.66 4.66
C PHE A 61 7.24 18.74 5.44
N MET A 62 8.24 18.36 6.25
CA MET A 62 9.09 19.34 6.93
C MET A 62 9.94 20.14 5.94
N ALA A 63 10.46 19.52 4.87
CA ALA A 63 11.18 20.24 3.82
C ALA A 63 10.26 21.25 3.10
N MET A 64 9.04 20.83 2.72
CA MET A 64 8.04 21.70 2.10
C MET A 64 7.58 22.86 3.00
N ALA A 65 7.46 22.63 4.31
CA ALA A 65 7.16 23.67 5.27
C ALA A 65 8.33 24.66 5.46
N ARG A 66 9.58 24.18 5.36
CA ARG A 66 10.79 25.02 5.38
C ARG A 66 10.89 25.91 4.14
N ASP A 67 10.39 25.44 3.00
CA ASP A 67 10.33 26.20 1.76
C ASP A 67 9.17 27.24 1.74
N GLY A 68 8.40 27.35 2.83
CA GLY A 68 7.36 28.37 3.01
C GLY A 68 6.05 28.10 2.25
N LEU A 69 5.92 26.93 1.62
CA LEU A 69 4.78 26.53 0.79
C LEU A 69 3.57 26.01 1.60
N LEU A 70 3.78 25.72 2.89
CA LEU A 70 2.75 25.25 3.83
C LEU A 70 2.76 26.14 5.09
N PRO A 71 1.59 26.51 5.65
CA PRO A 71 1.52 27.39 6.81
C PRO A 71 2.27 26.80 8.02
N ALA A 72 3.01 27.65 8.74
CA ALA A 72 3.94 27.28 9.82
C ALA A 72 3.30 26.45 10.96
N PHE A 73 1.98 26.40 11.04
CA PHE A 73 1.21 25.54 11.96
C PHE A 73 1.45 24.04 11.74
N PHE A 74 1.85 23.61 10.53
CA PHE A 74 2.22 22.22 10.22
C PHE A 74 3.68 21.89 10.57
N ALA A 75 4.51 22.92 10.81
CA ALA A 75 5.90 22.79 11.24
C ALA A 75 6.06 22.82 12.77
N GLU A 76 4.95 22.90 13.52
CA GLU A 76 4.97 22.88 14.97
C GLU A 76 5.37 21.48 15.47
N ILE A 77 6.67 21.29 15.66
CA ILE A 77 7.28 20.04 16.09
C ILE A 77 6.91 19.82 17.56
N SER A 78 6.23 18.70 17.84
CA SER A 78 5.98 18.30 19.23
C SER A 78 7.32 17.97 19.91
N PRO A 79 7.68 18.62 21.04
CA PRO A 79 9.00 18.49 21.67
C PRO A 79 9.30 17.09 22.20
N ARG A 80 8.28 16.23 22.35
CA ARG A 80 8.46 14.84 22.83
C ARG A 80 8.78 13.82 21.75
N THR A 81 8.35 14.05 20.51
CA THR A 81 8.48 13.04 19.44
C THR A 81 9.35 13.52 18.28
N GLN A 82 9.67 14.82 18.19
CA GLN A 82 10.42 15.41 17.06
C GLN A 82 9.76 15.16 15.69
N VAL A 83 8.47 14.78 15.67
CA VAL A 83 7.66 14.55 14.46
C VAL A 83 6.47 15.53 14.47
N PRO A 84 6.09 16.13 13.33
CA PRO A 84 4.89 16.95 13.22
C PRO A 84 3.61 16.10 13.28
N VAL A 85 3.19 15.70 14.49
CA VAL A 85 2.02 14.83 14.74
C VAL A 85 0.75 15.38 14.09
N LYS A 86 0.56 16.72 14.12
CA LYS A 86 -0.59 17.39 13.47
C LYS A 86 -0.61 17.15 11.95
N SER A 87 0.56 17.16 11.30
CA SER A 87 0.70 16.89 9.87
C SER A 87 0.41 15.41 9.56
N THR A 88 0.93 14.49 10.38
CA THR A 88 0.65 13.05 10.23
C THR A 88 -0.83 12.73 10.37
N ILE A 89 -1.53 13.35 11.32
CA ILE A 89 -2.99 13.18 11.49
C ILE A 89 -3.74 13.76 10.28
N ALA A 90 -3.38 14.96 9.82
CA ALA A 90 -4.03 15.57 8.66
C ALA A 90 -3.88 14.72 7.39
N ILE A 91 -2.66 14.24 7.10
CA ILE A 91 -2.39 13.34 5.97
C ILE A 91 -3.12 12.01 6.15
N GLY A 92 -3.14 11.46 7.36
CA GLY A 92 -3.89 10.24 7.69
C GLY A 92 -5.39 10.38 7.46
N VAL A 93 -5.99 11.51 7.85
CA VAL A 93 -7.41 11.81 7.60
C VAL A 93 -7.69 11.96 6.11
N ILE A 94 -6.84 12.67 5.37
CA ILE A 94 -6.98 12.82 3.92
C ILE A 94 -6.85 11.44 3.23
N ALA A 95 -5.86 10.64 3.63
CA ALA A 95 -5.66 9.30 3.12
C ALA A 95 -6.85 8.38 3.45
N ALA A 96 -7.41 8.46 4.65
CA ALA A 96 -8.59 7.71 5.06
C ALA A 96 -9.83 8.12 4.25
N ALA A 97 -10.04 9.42 4.03
CA ALA A 97 -11.16 9.91 3.20
C ALA A 97 -11.04 9.47 1.73
N LEU A 98 -9.81 9.52 1.17
CA LEU A 98 -9.54 9.04 -0.18
C LEU A 98 -9.72 7.53 -0.30
N ALA A 99 -9.20 6.76 0.66
CA ALA A 99 -9.37 5.31 0.71
C ALA A 99 -10.84 4.93 0.83
N PHE A 100 -11.61 5.62 1.67
CA PHE A 100 -13.04 5.41 1.82
C PHE A 100 -13.81 5.73 0.53
N SER A 101 -13.46 6.82 -0.15
CA SER A 101 -14.08 7.20 -1.44
C SER A 101 -13.81 6.15 -2.53
N TRP A 102 -12.58 5.66 -2.59
CA TRP A 102 -12.20 4.59 -3.53
C TRP A 102 -12.86 3.26 -3.21
N MET A 103 -13.02 2.94 -1.92
CA MET A 103 -13.72 1.75 -1.44
C MET A 103 -15.18 1.77 -1.84
N LEU A 104 -15.87 2.92 -1.71
CA LEU A 104 -17.27 3.05 -2.12
C LEU A 104 -17.46 2.80 -3.62
N HIS A 105 -16.53 3.27 -4.44
CA HIS A 105 -16.54 3.00 -5.89
C HIS A 105 -16.25 1.53 -6.23
N SER A 106 -15.40 0.86 -5.44
CA SER A 106 -14.98 -0.53 -5.67
C SER A 106 -15.87 -1.57 -4.97
N CYS A 107 -16.81 -1.12 -4.13
CA CYS A 107 -17.74 -1.93 -3.34
C CYS A 107 -18.53 -2.99 -4.16
N PRO A 108 -19.07 -2.72 -5.36
CA PRO A 108 -19.82 -3.74 -6.11
C PRO A 108 -18.95 -4.88 -6.67
N ARG A 109 -17.60 -4.75 -6.67
CA ARG A 109 -16.68 -5.75 -7.25
C ARG A 109 -16.10 -6.74 -6.22
N TRP A 110 -16.25 -6.47 -4.93
CA TRP A 110 -15.79 -7.37 -3.85
C TRP A 110 -16.86 -8.38 -3.37
N LEU A 111 -18.10 -8.21 -3.81
CA LEU A 111 -19.27 -9.02 -3.41
C LEU A 111 -19.66 -10.09 -4.44
N VAL A 112 -18.98 -10.14 -5.60
CA VAL A 112 -19.14 -11.12 -6.69
C VAL A 112 -17.80 -11.81 -6.90
#